data_AF-A0A7X6T5Z7-F1
#
_entry.id   AF-A0A7X6T5Z7-F1
#
_cell.length_a   1.000
_cell.length_b   1.000
_cell.length_c   1.000
_cell.angle_alpha   90.00
_cell.angle_beta   90.00
_cell.angle_gamma   90.00
#
_symmetry.space_group_name_H-M   'P 1'
#
loop_
_entity.id
_entity.type
_entity.pdbx_description
1 polymer ?
#
loop_
_entity_poly.entity_id
_entity_poly.type
_entity_poly.pdbx_seq_one_letter_code
_entity_poly.pdbx_strand_id
1 'polypeptide(L)' 'MAKAHRGAGIRELQFRGRGDCPVCKRTGIKVLYEREIDGAKANICKQCNATLKRAN' A
#
# COMPACT_ATOMS: atom_id res chain seq x y z
N MET A 1 10.73 -8.23 -24.36
CA MET A 1 10.24 -7.44 -23.19
C MET A 1 11.33 -7.33 -22.14
N ALA A 2 12.03 -6.19 -22.07
CA ALA A 2 12.98 -5.96 -20.98
C ALA A 2 12.22 -5.73 -19.66
N LYS A 3 12.51 -6.53 -18.63
CA LYS A 3 11.89 -6.44 -17.29
C LYS A 3 12.67 -5.52 -16.34
N ALA A 4 13.50 -4.62 -16.88
CA ALA A 4 14.52 -3.88 -16.14
C ALA A 4 13.96 -3.10 -14.93
N HIS A 5 12.74 -2.57 -15.03
CA HIS A 5 12.11 -1.78 -13.96
C HIS A 5 11.04 -2.54 -13.17
N ARG A 6 10.88 -3.86 -13.39
CA ARG A 6 9.81 -4.63 -12.73
C ARG A 6 10.12 -4.81 -11.24
N GLY A 7 9.44 -4.02 -10.41
CA GLY A 7 9.55 -4.09 -8.95
C GLY A 7 10.67 -3.24 -8.37
N ALA A 8 11.28 -2.35 -9.16
CA ALA A 8 12.05 -1.23 -8.63
C ALA A 8 11.15 -0.41 -7.67
N GLY A 9 11.68 0.10 -6.55
CA GLY A 9 10.90 0.77 -5.51
C GLY A 9 10.32 -0.19 -4.46
N ILE A 10 10.05 -1.44 -4.83
CA ILE A 10 9.30 -2.39 -3.99
C ILE A 10 10.22 -3.46 -3.41
N ARG A 11 11.29 -3.85 -4.08
CA ARG A 11 12.16 -4.96 -3.62
C ARG A 11 13.03 -4.57 -2.45
N GLU A 12 13.38 -3.30 -2.36
CA GLU A 12 14.13 -2.66 -1.26
C GLU A 12 13.29 -2.49 0.01
N LEU A 13 11.96 -2.49 -0.11
CA LEU A 13 11.07 -2.35 1.04
C LEU A 13 11.03 -3.66 1.84
N GLN A 14 10.93 -3.51 3.16
CA GLN A 14 10.73 -4.64 4.07
C GLN A 14 9.51 -5.47 3.63
N PHE A 15 9.68 -6.80 3.55
CA PHE A 15 8.69 -7.74 3.00
C PHE A 15 8.11 -7.35 1.63
N ARG A 16 8.88 -6.62 0.81
CA ARG A 16 8.44 -6.09 -0.49
C ARG A 16 7.20 -5.18 -0.39
N GLY A 17 7.13 -4.42 0.70
CA GLY A 17 6.03 -3.51 1.04
C GLY A 17 4.75 -4.22 1.46
N ARG A 18 4.83 -5.48 1.92
CA ARG A 18 3.69 -6.21 2.47
C ARG A 18 3.56 -5.97 3.97
N GLY A 19 2.33 -5.90 4.43
CA GLY A 19 1.97 -5.75 5.82
C GLY A 19 0.47 -5.87 6.01
N ASP A 20 0.00 -5.36 7.15
CA ASP A 20 -1.41 -5.41 7.52
C ASP A 20 -2.05 -4.06 7.22
N CYS A 21 -3.15 -4.08 6.45
CA CYS A 21 -3.85 -2.86 6.11
C CYS A 21 -4.68 -2.37 7.31
N PRO A 22 -4.46 -1.15 7.84
CA PRO A 22 -5.19 -0.65 9.01
C PRO A 22 -6.69 -0.44 8.75
N VAL A 23 -7.09 -0.21 7.49
CA VAL A 23 -8.49 0.06 7.11
C VAL A 23 -9.30 -1.22 6.97
N CYS A 24 -8.81 -2.18 6.17
CA CYS A 24 -9.55 -3.41 5.85
C CYS A 24 -9.05 -4.66 6.57
N LYS A 25 -8.03 -4.53 7.43
CA LYS A 25 -7.44 -5.61 8.25
C LYS A 25 -6.91 -6.81 7.47
N ARG A 26 -6.75 -6.69 6.15
CA ARG A 26 -6.11 -7.73 5.32
C ARG A 26 -4.64 -7.82 5.65
N THR A 27 -4.15 -9.02 5.88
CA THR A 27 -2.75 -9.31 6.22
C THR A 27 -1.95 -9.74 4.99
N GLY A 28 -0.63 -9.55 5.04
CA GLY A 28 0.29 -9.94 3.96
C GLY A 28 0.05 -9.23 2.62
N ILE A 29 -0.68 -8.11 2.61
CA ILE A 29 -1.04 -7.34 1.41
C ILE A 29 -0.08 -6.16 1.23
N LYS A 30 0.10 -5.71 -0.02
CA LYS A 30 0.90 -4.51 -0.29
C LYS A 30 0.25 -3.26 0.29
N VAL A 31 0.93 -2.63 1.24
CA VAL A 31 0.57 -1.37 1.89
C VAL A 31 1.54 -0.29 1.41
N LEU A 32 1.30 0.23 0.20
CA LEU A 32 2.22 1.13 -0.51
C LEU A 32 1.71 2.56 -0.62
N TYR A 33 0.51 2.84 -0.13
CA TYR A 33 -0.13 4.14 -0.32
C TYR A 33 -0.22 4.84 1.01
N GLU A 34 0.51 5.94 1.18
CA GLU A 34 0.41 6.76 2.38
C GLU A 34 -0.92 7.52 2.38
N ARG A 35 -1.65 7.42 3.49
CA ARG A 35 -2.86 8.20 3.77
C ARG A 35 -2.94 8.56 5.24
N GLU A 36 -3.60 9.66 5.51
CA GLU A 36 -3.94 10.05 6.88
C GLU A 36 -5.21 9.29 7.30
N ILE A 37 -5.12 8.57 8.41
CA ILE A 37 -6.19 7.80 9.02
C ILE A 37 -6.21 8.21 10.48
N ASP A 38 -7.35 8.70 10.97
CA ASP A 38 -7.53 9.08 12.38
C ASP A 38 -6.45 10.06 12.90
N GLY A 39 -5.97 10.96 12.03
CA GLY A 39 -4.93 11.95 12.36
C GLY A 39 -3.49 11.43 12.31
N ALA A 40 -3.29 10.16 11.96
CA ALA A 40 -1.96 9.56 11.79
C ALA A 40 -1.71 9.16 10.33
N LYS A 41 -0.50 9.43 9.83
CA LYS A 41 -0.06 8.95 8.52
C LYS A 41 0.22 7.46 8.59
N ALA A 42 -0.52 6.68 7.80
CA ALA A 42 -0.36 5.24 7.71
C ALA A 42 -0.38 4.77 6.26
N ASN A 43 0.36 3.69 5.99
CA ASN A 43 0.34 3.04 4.69
C ASN A 43 -0.86 2.09 4.57
N ILE A 44 -1.63 2.24 3.50
CA ILE A 44 -2.82 1.45 3.21
C ILE A 44 -2.67 0.63 1.93
N CYS A 45 -3.53 -0.37 1.80
CA CYS A 45 -3.56 -1.20 0.61
C CYS A 45 -4.18 -0.47 -0.58
N LYS A 46 -3.85 -0.96 -1.80
CA LYS A 46 -4.35 -0.39 -3.06
C LYS A 46 -5.87 -0.24 -3.10
N GLN A 47 -6.59 -1.24 -2.59
CA GLN A 47 -8.05 -1.27 -2.63
C GLN A 47 -8.64 -0.18 -1.74
N CYS A 48 -8.15 -0.03 -0.50
CA CYS A 48 -8.59 1.03 0.40
C CYS A 48 -8.25 2.43 -0.13
N ASN A 49 -7.09 2.61 -0.76
CA ASN A 49 -6.77 3.88 -1.40
C ASN A 49 -7.76 4.20 -2.54
N ALA A 50 -8.14 3.20 -3.34
CA ALA A 50 -9.12 3.40 -4.42
C ALA A 50 -10.52 3.72 -3.90
N THR A 51 -10.97 3.07 -2.82
CA THR A 51 -12.28 3.36 -2.22
C THR A 51 -12.32 4.74 -1.58
N LEU A 52 -11.28 5.12 -0.84
CA LEU A 52 -11.18 6.44 -0.22
C LEU A 52 -11.08 7.57 -1.25
N LYS A 53 -10.44 7.31 -2.40
CA LYS A 53 -10.38 8.26 -3.53
C LYS A 53 -11.72 8.44 -4.26
N ARG A 54 -12.66 7.48 -4.15
CA ARG A 54 -13.98 7.55 -4.80
C ARG A 54 -15.07 8.10 -3.88
N ALA A 55 -14.84 8.04 -2.57
CA ALA A 55 -15.76 8.57 -1.57
C ALA A 55 -15.64 10.09 -1.39
N ASN A 56 -14.53 10.68 -1.86
CA ASN A 56 -14.34 12.12 -2.07
C ASN A 56 -14.53 12.45 -3.55
#